data_AF-A0A2X0RCT2-F1
#
_entry.id   AF-A0A2X0RCT2-F1
#
_cell.length_a   1.000
_cell.length_b   1.000
_cell.length_c   1.000
_cell.angle_alpha   90.00
_cell.angle_beta   90.00
_cell.angle_gamma   90.00
#
_symmetry.space_group_name_H-M   'P 1'
#
loop_
_entity.id
_entity.type
_entity.pdbx_description
1 polymer ?
#
loop_
_entity_poly.entity_id
_entity_poly.type
_entity_poly.pdbx_seq_one_letter_code
_entity_poly.pdbx_strand_id
1 'polypeptide(L)'
;MFRSNSNKLPGYTAQNMTFELMIGFLFVISLIIIAVFLYILTMQKMHNLAVMRAQGIPSKTLVAATVSQSIILVVVGVVIALILMWITAAVLPAAVPMSFTPAIMVAGTLGMLVMGIIGSLIPIRSILKVDPAKAIGE
;
A
#
# COMPACT_ATOMS: atom_id res chain seq x y z
N MET A 1 43.99 -24.73 2.10
CA MET A 1 44.08 -23.72 1.02
C MET A 1 42.87 -23.84 0.10
N PHE A 2 41.64 -23.58 0.59
CA PHE A 2 40.44 -23.49 -0.25
C PHE A 2 39.51 -22.38 0.26
N ARG A 3 40.13 -21.21 0.54
CA ARG A 3 39.37 -19.98 0.78
C ARG A 3 38.78 -19.54 -0.56
N SER A 4 37.50 -19.17 -0.54
CA SER A 4 36.85 -18.33 -1.53
C SER A 4 36.79 -18.88 -2.96
N ASN A 5 35.73 -19.64 -3.25
CA ASN A 5 35.04 -19.53 -4.53
C ASN A 5 33.59 -20.02 -4.37
N SER A 6 32.80 -19.22 -3.65
CA SER A 6 31.34 -19.23 -3.82
C SER A 6 31.03 -18.65 -5.20
N ASN A 7 31.39 -19.38 -6.25
CA ASN A 7 30.84 -19.16 -7.57
C ASN A 7 29.34 -19.40 -7.44
N LYS A 8 28.58 -18.30 -7.35
CA LYS A 8 27.16 -18.26 -7.63
C LYS A 8 26.96 -19.10 -8.90
N LEU A 9 26.21 -20.21 -8.79
CA LEU A 9 25.92 -21.10 -9.92
C LEU A 9 25.65 -20.24 -11.16
N PRO A 10 26.27 -20.51 -12.33
CA PRO A 10 25.97 -19.77 -13.55
C PRO A 10 24.45 -19.86 -13.80
N GLY A 11 23.74 -18.74 -13.57
CA GLY A 11 22.27 -18.66 -13.55
C GLY A 11 21.67 -18.01 -12.30
N TYR A 12 22.28 -18.13 -11.12
CA TYR A 12 21.75 -17.58 -9.86
C TYR A 12 21.59 -16.06 -9.89
N THR A 13 22.58 -15.35 -10.44
CA THR A 13 22.55 -13.89 -10.57
C THR A 13 21.47 -13.43 -11.54
N ALA A 14 21.32 -14.12 -12.67
CA ALA A 14 20.28 -13.82 -13.66
C ALA A 14 18.88 -14.08 -13.09
N GLN A 15 18.68 -15.20 -12.39
CA GLN A 15 17.41 -15.55 -11.76
C GLN A 15 17.02 -14.55 -10.66
N ASN A 16 17.96 -14.19 -9.78
CA ASN A 16 17.69 -13.21 -8.72
C ASN A 16 17.31 -11.83 -9.30
N MET A 17 17.97 -11.40 -10.38
CA MET A 17 17.62 -10.17 -11.08
C MET A 17 16.18 -10.19 -11.63
N THR A 18 15.74 -11.33 -12.19
CA THR A 18 14.36 -11.48 -12.65
C THR A 18 13.37 -11.40 -11.49
N PHE A 19 13.66 -12.04 -10.35
CA PHE A 19 12.79 -11.96 -9.16
C PHE A 19 12.71 -10.55 -8.58
N GLU A 20 13.84 -9.84 -8.48
CA GLU A 20 13.86 -8.45 -8.01
C GLU A 20 13.03 -7.53 -8.92
N LEU A 21 13.11 -7.72 -10.23
CA LEU A 21 12.30 -6.98 -11.20
C LEU A 21 10.80 -7.26 -11.01
N MET A 22 10.41 -8.54 -10.83
CA MET A 22 9.02 -8.91 -10.56
C MET A 22 8.50 -8.28 -9.26
N ILE A 23 9.28 -8.33 -8.18
CA ILE A 23 8.94 -7.71 -6.90
C ILE A 23 8.77 -6.19 -7.08
N GLY A 24 9.70 -5.54 -7.77
CA GLY A 24 9.61 -4.11 -8.08
C GLY A 24 8.32 -3.75 -8.84
N PHE A 25 7.97 -4.53 -9.86
CA PHE A 25 6.71 -4.35 -10.59
C PHE A 25 5.47 -4.52 -9.69
N LEU A 26 5.47 -5.50 -8.79
CA LEU A 26 4.38 -5.70 -7.84
C LEU A 26 4.20 -4.50 -6.90
N PHE A 27 5.29 -3.87 -6.46
CA PHE A 27 5.21 -2.63 -5.68
C PHE A 27 4.58 -1.48 -6.47
N VAL A 28 4.96 -1.33 -7.74
CA VAL A 28 4.39 -0.29 -8.62
C VAL A 28 2.89 -0.51 -8.82
N ILE A 29 2.49 -1.75 -9.15
CA ILE A 29 1.08 -2.10 -9.33
C ILE A 29 0.31 -1.88 -8.03
N SER A 30 0.87 -2.29 -6.89
CA SER A 30 0.25 -2.10 -5.58
C SER A 30 0.03 -0.62 -5.25
N LEU A 31 1.01 0.25 -5.55
CA LEU A 31 0.85 1.70 -5.37
C LEU A 31 -0.34 2.23 -6.20
N ILE A 32 -0.44 1.84 -7.47
CA ILE A 32 -1.51 2.29 -8.37
C ILE A 32 -2.86 1.81 -7.86
N ILE A 33 -2.96 0.54 -7.47
CA ILE A 33 -4.17 -0.04 -6.92
C ILE A 33 -4.60 0.72 -5.66
N ILE A 34 -3.72 0.87 -4.67
CA ILE A 34 -4.03 1.57 -3.42
C ILE A 34 -4.47 3.02 -3.70
N ALA A 35 -3.76 3.73 -4.58
CA ALA A 35 -4.10 5.08 -4.99
C ALA A 35 -5.52 5.19 -5.58
N VAL A 36 -5.85 4.31 -6.53
CA VAL A 36 -7.16 4.30 -7.20
C VAL A 36 -8.26 3.91 -6.23
N PHE A 37 -8.05 2.91 -5.38
CA PHE A 37 -9.04 2.51 -4.37
C PHE A 37 -9.31 3.63 -3.36
N LEU A 38 -8.27 4.26 -2.82
CA LEU A 38 -8.43 5.38 -1.89
C LEU A 38 -9.09 6.59 -2.59
N TYR A 39 -8.80 6.81 -3.87
CA TYR A 39 -9.49 7.82 -4.68
C TYR A 39 -10.98 7.55 -4.81
N ILE A 40 -11.37 6.32 -5.19
CA ILE A 40 -12.77 5.91 -5.33
C ILE A 40 -13.50 6.03 -3.99
N LEU A 41 -12.93 5.51 -2.90
CA LEU A 41 -13.52 5.58 -1.56
C LEU A 41 -13.71 7.02 -1.09
N THR A 42 -12.76 7.91 -1.41
CA THR A 42 -12.88 9.33 -1.09
C THR A 42 -14.00 9.96 -1.90
N MET A 43 -14.08 9.68 -3.21
CA MET A 43 -15.13 10.22 -4.08
C MET A 43 -16.53 9.79 -3.66
N GLN A 44 -16.71 8.53 -3.26
CA GLN A 44 -17.99 8.03 -2.73
C GLN A 44 -18.43 8.76 -1.44
N LYS A 45 -17.50 9.27 -0.65
CA LYS A 45 -17.76 10.00 0.61
C LYS A 45 -17.92 11.51 0.42
N MET A 46 -17.76 12.04 -0.81
CA MET A 46 -17.72 13.48 -1.05
C MET A 46 -18.99 14.21 -0.65
N HIS A 47 -20.17 13.60 -0.84
CA HIS A 47 -21.43 14.18 -0.40
C HIS A 47 -21.43 14.40 1.13
N ASN A 48 -21.06 13.37 1.91
CA ASN A 48 -20.97 13.46 3.37
C ASN A 48 -19.95 14.53 3.81
N LEU A 49 -18.81 14.63 3.12
CA LEU A 49 -17.80 15.67 3.39
C LEU A 49 -18.33 17.08 3.07
N ALA A 50 -19.17 17.23 2.04
CA ALA A 50 -19.79 18.49 1.69
C ALA A 50 -20.79 18.94 2.77
N VAL A 51 -21.60 18.01 3.30
CA VAL A 51 -22.50 18.26 4.44
C VAL A 51 -21.72 18.69 5.68
N MET A 52 -20.64 17.98 6.04
CA MET A 52 -19.77 18.35 7.16
C MET A 52 -19.14 19.74 6.97
N ARG A 53 -18.77 20.09 5.74
CA ARG A 53 -18.22 21.41 5.40
C ARG A 53 -19.28 22.51 5.50
N ALA A 54 -20.53 22.22 5.11
CA ALA A 54 -21.66 23.13 5.27
C ALA A 54 -22.01 23.39 6.76
N GLN A 55 -21.76 22.40 7.64
CA GLN A 55 -21.87 22.52 9.09
C GLN A 55 -20.73 23.35 9.73
N GLY A 56 -19.78 23.88 8.93
CA GLY A 56 -18.70 24.74 9.40
C GLY A 56 -17.39 24.02 9.74
N ILE A 57 -17.27 22.72 9.44
CA ILE A 57 -16.01 21.99 9.68
C ILE A 57 -14.96 22.45 8.66
N PRO A 58 -13.76 22.88 9.10
CA PRO A 58 -12.73 23.36 8.19
C PRO A 58 -12.15 22.21 7.35
N SER A 59 -11.81 22.50 6.09
CA SER A 59 -11.29 21.52 5.14
C SER A 59 -10.02 20.81 5.63
N LYS A 60 -9.20 21.47 6.44
CA LYS A 60 -7.99 20.88 7.03
C LYS A 60 -8.33 19.68 7.93
N THR A 61 -9.39 19.78 8.73
CA THR A 61 -9.84 18.69 9.61
C THR A 61 -10.39 17.53 8.80
N LEU A 62 -11.14 17.81 7.72
CA LEU A 62 -11.67 16.78 6.82
C LEU A 62 -10.55 16.02 6.07
N VAL A 63 -9.51 16.75 5.63
CA VAL A 63 -8.32 16.15 5.01
C VAL A 63 -7.57 15.30 6.03
N ALA A 64 -7.29 15.83 7.22
CA ALA A 64 -6.58 15.08 8.27
C ALA A 64 -7.33 13.81 8.68
N ALA A 65 -8.65 13.88 8.82
CA ALA A 65 -9.48 12.72 9.13
C ALA A 65 -9.43 11.67 8.01
N THR A 66 -9.58 12.07 6.75
CA THR A 66 -9.53 11.15 5.60
C THR A 66 -8.15 10.51 5.44
N VAL A 67 -7.06 11.28 5.63
CA VAL A 67 -5.69 10.76 5.59
C VAL A 67 -5.45 9.76 6.72
N SER A 68 -5.86 10.09 7.95
CA SER A 68 -5.75 9.17 9.10
C SER A 68 -6.53 7.86 8.86
N GLN A 69 -7.76 7.94 8.37
CA GLN A 69 -8.55 6.75 8.00
C GLN A 69 -7.85 5.91 6.92
N SER A 70 -7.26 6.58 5.92
CA SER A 70 -6.54 5.90 4.84
C SER A 70 -5.30 5.17 5.37
N ILE A 71 -4.54 5.78 6.28
CA ILE A 71 -3.38 5.16 6.92
C ILE A 71 -3.81 3.93 7.72
N ILE A 72 -4.88 4.03 8.52
CA ILE A 72 -5.41 2.89 9.28
C ILE A 72 -5.80 1.75 8.33
N LEU A 73 -6.50 2.06 7.23
CA LEU A 73 -6.90 1.08 6.22
C LEU A 73 -5.68 0.38 5.60
N VAL A 74 -4.63 1.13 5.25
CA VAL A 74 -3.39 0.57 4.71
C VAL A 74 -2.70 -0.32 5.75
N VAL A 75 -2.58 0.12 7.00
CA VAL A 75 -1.95 -0.66 8.07
C VAL A 75 -2.69 -1.99 8.29
N VAL A 76 -4.02 -1.94 8.39
CA VAL A 76 -4.84 -3.15 8.52
C VAL A 76 -4.66 -4.06 7.30
N GLY A 77 -4.66 -3.51 6.10
CA GLY A 77 -4.41 -4.27 4.87
C GLY A 77 -3.04 -4.96 4.87
N VAL A 78 -1.99 -4.28 5.32
CA VAL A 78 -0.64 -4.86 5.43
C VAL A 78 -0.60 -5.97 6.48
N VAL A 79 -1.26 -5.80 7.63
CA VAL A 79 -1.37 -6.86 8.66
C VAL A 79 -2.05 -8.10 8.08
N ILE A 80 -3.16 -7.92 7.35
CA ILE A 80 -3.87 -9.02 6.69
C ILE A 80 -2.97 -9.69 5.65
N ALA A 81 -2.25 -8.91 4.84
CA ALA A 81 -1.32 -9.44 3.84
C ALA A 81 -0.20 -10.28 4.48
N LEU A 82 0.35 -9.84 5.62
CA LEU A 82 1.35 -10.62 6.37
C LEU A 82 0.77 -11.95 6.88
N ILE A 83 -0.44 -11.95 7.42
CA ILE A 83 -1.12 -13.18 7.87
C ILE A 83 -1.32 -14.13 6.69
N LEU A 84 -1.81 -13.63 5.56
CA LEU A 84 -1.99 -14.43 4.34
C LEU A 84 -0.66 -14.97 3.80
N MET A 85 0.44 -14.21 3.92
CA MET A 85 1.78 -14.67 3.57
C MET A 85 2.19 -15.88 4.41
N TRP A 86 1.98 -15.84 5.74
CA TRP A 86 2.27 -16.96 6.63
C TRP A 86 1.41 -18.19 6.32
N ILE A 87 0.12 -17.99 6.05
CA ILE A 87 -0.78 -19.09 5.63
C ILE A 87 -0.27 -19.71 4.32
N THR A 88 0.11 -18.89 3.35
CA THR A 88 0.65 -19.36 2.07
C THR A 88 1.93 -20.17 2.30
N ALA A 89 2.85 -19.67 3.14
CA ALA A 89 4.06 -20.40 3.49
C ALA A 89 3.80 -21.78 4.13
N ALA A 90 2.75 -21.89 4.95
CA ALA A 90 2.38 -23.15 5.59
C ALA A 90 1.73 -24.17 4.62
N VAL A 91 1.10 -23.70 3.54
CA VAL A 91 0.42 -24.55 2.55
C VAL A 91 1.36 -25.00 1.43
N LEU A 92 2.50 -24.32 1.23
CA LEU A 92 3.42 -24.70 0.16
C LEU A 92 4.09 -26.08 0.41
N PRO A 93 4.29 -26.88 -0.66
CA PRO A 93 5.04 -28.13 -0.56
C PRO A 93 6.49 -27.90 -0.11
N ALA A 94 7.07 -28.86 0.62
CA ALA A 94 8.47 -28.80 1.08
C ALA A 94 9.52 -28.67 -0.06
N ALA A 95 9.13 -28.96 -1.30
CA ALA A 95 9.96 -28.77 -2.49
C ALA A 95 10.21 -27.30 -2.84
N VAL A 96 9.44 -26.36 -2.29
CA VAL A 96 9.63 -24.91 -2.47
C VAL A 96 10.12 -24.30 -1.16
N PRO A 97 11.44 -24.29 -0.92
CA PRO A 97 12.00 -23.74 0.30
C PRO A 97 11.81 -22.22 0.33
N MET A 98 10.91 -21.74 1.19
CA MET A 98 10.78 -20.31 1.49
C MET A 98 11.56 -19.94 2.74
N SER A 99 12.63 -19.17 2.57
CA SER A 99 13.39 -18.59 3.67
C SER A 99 13.07 -17.10 3.81
N PHE A 100 12.42 -16.73 4.91
CA PHE A 100 12.20 -15.31 5.23
C PHE A 100 13.30 -14.82 6.16
N THR A 101 14.08 -13.84 5.71
CA THR A 101 14.97 -13.11 6.60
C THR A 101 14.19 -11.93 7.22
N PRO A 102 14.44 -11.60 8.51
CA PRO A 102 13.79 -10.46 9.15
C PRO A 102 14.01 -9.15 8.38
N ALA A 103 15.18 -9.00 7.75
CA ALA A 103 15.51 -7.83 6.94
C ALA A 103 14.57 -7.66 5.73
N ILE A 104 14.34 -8.72 4.95
CA ILE A 104 13.46 -8.67 3.78
C ILE A 104 12.00 -8.46 4.19
N MET A 105 11.55 -9.10 5.29
CA MET A 105 10.20 -8.91 5.80
C MET A 105 9.95 -7.46 6.23
N VAL A 106 10.87 -6.87 6.99
CA VAL A 106 10.76 -5.48 7.44
C VAL A 106 10.82 -4.52 6.25
N ALA A 107 11.75 -4.73 5.32
CA ALA A 107 11.87 -3.90 4.13
C ALA A 107 10.61 -3.95 3.25
N GLY A 108 10.04 -5.13 3.03
CA GLY A 108 8.81 -5.30 2.25
C GLY A 108 7.60 -4.66 2.93
N THR A 109 7.46 -4.84 4.24
CA THR A 109 6.38 -4.26 5.04
C THR A 109 6.45 -2.74 5.03
N LEU A 110 7.63 -2.16 5.29
CA LEU A 110 7.84 -0.72 5.25
C LEU A 110 7.63 -0.17 3.83
N GLY A 111 8.09 -0.88 2.80
CA GLY A 111 7.84 -0.54 1.41
C GLY A 111 6.34 -0.41 1.12
N MET A 112 5.54 -1.39 1.56
CA MET A 112 4.09 -1.36 1.36
C MET A 112 3.42 -0.21 2.12
N LEU A 113 3.83 0.05 3.35
CA LEU A 113 3.32 1.18 4.13
C LEU A 113 3.64 2.52 3.47
N VAL A 114 4.87 2.71 3.00
CA VAL A 114 5.29 3.93 2.27
C VAL A 114 4.46 4.10 1.01
N MET A 115 4.28 3.05 0.21
CA MET A 115 3.45 3.12 -1.01
C MET A 115 2.00 3.46 -0.69
N GLY A 116 1.44 2.91 0.39
CA GLY A 116 0.08 3.23 0.81
C GLY A 116 -0.07 4.67 1.32
N ILE A 117 0.92 5.20 2.04
CA ILE A 117 0.96 6.61 2.45
C ILE A 117 1.01 7.51 1.21
N ILE A 118 1.91 7.23 0.25
CA ILE A 118 2.00 7.98 -1.01
C ILE A 118 0.65 7.94 -1.75
N GLY A 119 0.04 6.76 -1.87
CA GLY A 119 -1.26 6.58 -2.50
C GLY A 119 -2.37 7.38 -1.82
N SER A 120 -2.34 7.51 -0.49
CA SER A 120 -3.34 8.25 0.30
C SER A 120 -3.31 9.77 0.10
N LEU A 121 -2.22 10.31 -0.42
CA LEU A 121 -2.10 11.75 -0.69
C LEU A 121 -2.84 12.17 -1.98
N ILE A 122 -3.03 11.24 -2.92
CA ILE A 122 -3.68 11.49 -4.21
C ILE A 122 -5.11 12.03 -4.07
N PRO A 123 -6.00 11.44 -3.24
CA PRO A 123 -7.38 11.93 -3.07
C PRO A 123 -7.52 13.31 -2.41
N ILE A 124 -6.47 13.85 -1.78
CA ILE A 124 -6.55 15.14 -1.04
C ILE A 124 -7.05 16.28 -1.94
N ARG A 125 -6.61 16.31 -3.20
CA ARG A 125 -7.04 17.36 -4.16
C ARG A 125 -8.55 17.35 -4.41
N SER A 126 -9.18 16.17 -4.38
CA SER A 126 -10.63 16.03 -4.53
C SER A 126 -11.37 16.66 -3.34
N ILE A 127 -10.89 16.43 -2.12
CA ILE A 127 -11.48 16.96 -0.88
C ILE A 127 -11.41 18.50 -0.85
N LEU A 128 -10.29 19.08 -1.27
CA LEU A 128 -10.12 20.54 -1.26
C LEU A 128 -11.13 21.24 -2.19
N LYS A 129 -11.49 20.59 -3.31
CA LYS A 129 -12.45 21.07 -4.32
C LYS A 129 -13.92 20.86 -3.92
N VAL A 130 -14.22 20.28 -2.75
CA VAL A 130 -15.60 20.15 -2.25
C VAL A 130 -16.23 21.54 -2.10
N ASP A 131 -17.34 21.77 -2.79
CA ASP A 131 -18.15 22.96 -2.65
C ASP A 131 -19.31 22.71 -1.66
N PRO A 132 -19.38 23.43 -0.53
CA PRO A 132 -20.46 23.27 0.44
C PRO A 132 -21.86 23.60 -0.11
N ALA A 133 -21.97 24.44 -1.15
CA ALA A 133 -23.26 24.77 -1.76
C ALA A 133 -23.91 23.55 -2.45
N LYS A 134 -23.11 22.58 -2.91
CA LYS A 134 -23.60 21.34 -3.51
C LYS A 134 -24.26 20.39 -2.50
N ALA A 135 -24.04 20.59 -1.20
CA ALA A 135 -24.62 19.75 -0.16
C ALA A 135 -26.07 20.14 0.19
N ILE A 136 -26.49 21.36 -0.17
CA ILE A 136 -27.79 21.94 0.23
C ILE A 136 -28.80 21.89 -0.93
N GLY A 137 -28.34 21.53 -2.14
CA GLY A 137 -29.13 21.55 -3.38
C GLY A 137 -29.73 20.20 -3.81
N GLU A 138 -29.56 19.15 -3.01
CA GLU A 138 -30.27 17.86 -3.09
C GLU A 138 -30.95 17.59 -1.75
#